data_AF-A0AAN8UWS3-F1
#
_entry.id   AF-A0AAN8UWS3-F1
#
_cell.length_a   1.000
_cell.length_b   1.000
_cell.length_c   1.000
_cell.angle_alpha   90.00
_cell.angle_beta   90.00
_cell.angle_gamma   90.00
#
_symmetry.space_group_name_H-M   'P 1'
#
loop_
_entity.id
_entity.type
_entity.pdbx_description
1 polymer ?
#
loop_
_entity_poly.entity_id
_entity_poly.type
_entity_poly.pdbx_seq_one_letter_code
_entity_poly.pdbx_strand_id
1 'polypeptide(L)'
;MDIVTAIQGLSNDVATLGKDLARVKEFAIIRLFSVNDSDLEHFAQGWSKSFLDADDGLERAEMVAKGFTVDLNKPLVFQVGHLGEAYEEWVHIPIVSKEGPRFFASDILEFFTKTKWWVVPLVWLPFICWLVSVSLQRGLLPPHAALALAGGVLIWTLLEYTLHRFLFHMKTRSYWGNTLHYLLHGCHHKHPLDKLRLVFPPVAAAILSIPVWTTFRLLSTPCVAPALFGGALLGYVMYDCTHYYLHHGKPSSGATQNLKRYHLNHHFKVQSMGFGITSPLWDKVFRTFPEPKAAERSR
;
A
#
# COMPACT_ATOMS: atom_id res chain seq x y z
N MET A 1 -34.13 -9.86 23.26
CA MET A 1 -33.06 -9.76 24.29
C MET A 1 -32.19 -8.60 23.87
N ASP A 2 -32.35 -7.46 24.53
CA ASP A 2 -31.84 -6.17 24.04
C ASP A 2 -30.32 -6.08 24.10
N ILE A 3 -29.73 -5.41 23.10
CA ILE A 3 -28.29 -5.17 22.94
C ILE A 3 -27.68 -4.55 24.21
N VAL A 4 -28.46 -3.74 24.95
CA VAL A 4 -28.04 -3.13 26.21
C VAL A 4 -27.80 -4.17 27.31
N THR A 5 -28.66 -5.20 27.40
CA THR A 5 -28.52 -6.28 28.38
C THR A 5 -27.35 -7.21 28.04
N ALA A 6 -27.03 -7.39 26.76
CA ALA A 6 -25.86 -8.14 26.32
C ALA A 6 -24.53 -7.38 26.60
N ILE A 7 -24.54 -6.05 26.50
CA ILE A 7 -23.38 -5.19 26.82
C ILE A 7 -23.10 -5.15 28.33
N GLN A 8 -24.14 -5.13 29.17
CA GLN A 8 -23.98 -5.16 30.63
C GLN A 8 -23.48 -6.51 31.16
N GLY A 9 -23.86 -7.63 30.51
CA GLY A 9 -23.31 -8.95 30.83
C GLY A 9 -21.80 -9.03 30.56
N LEU A 10 -21.34 -8.50 29.42
CA LEU A 10 -19.92 -8.50 29.03
C LEU A 10 -19.06 -7.59 29.90
N SER A 11 -19.59 -6.47 30.39
CA SER A 11 -18.87 -5.57 31.30
C SER A 11 -18.51 -6.23 32.63
N ASN A 12 -19.33 -7.16 33.11
CA ASN A 12 -19.10 -7.87 34.38
C ASN A 12 -18.08 -9.01 34.21
N ASP A 13 -17.97 -9.61 33.02
CA ASP A 13 -16.97 -10.63 32.70
C ASP A 13 -15.58 -10.04 32.40
N VAL A 14 -15.51 -8.76 32.00
CA VAL A 14 -14.24 -8.03 31.77
C VAL A 14 -13.51 -7.71 33.08
N ALA A 15 -14.23 -7.58 34.19
CA ALA A 15 -13.62 -7.34 35.51
C ALA A 15 -12.88 -8.58 36.06
N THR A 16 -13.18 -9.77 35.57
CA THR A 16 -12.60 -11.04 36.05
C THR A 16 -11.55 -11.66 35.13
N LEU A 17 -11.33 -11.13 33.92
CA LEU A 17 -10.40 -11.68 32.92
C LEU A 17 -9.22 -10.74 32.62
N GLY A 18 -8.48 -10.37 33.65
CA GLY A 18 -7.22 -9.62 33.54
C GLY A 18 -6.05 -10.38 32.90
N LYS A 19 -6.25 -11.40 32.06
CA LYS A 19 -5.14 -12.22 31.52
C LYS A 19 -5.22 -12.70 30.07
N ASP A 20 -6.19 -12.30 29.25
CA ASP A 20 -6.23 -12.79 27.86
C ASP A 20 -6.59 -11.73 26.80
N LEU A 21 -5.69 -10.74 26.66
CA LEU A 21 -5.73 -9.69 25.63
C LEU A 21 -5.74 -10.25 24.18
N ALA A 22 -5.39 -11.53 24.00
CA ALA A 22 -5.37 -12.21 22.71
C ALA A 22 -6.77 -12.62 22.22
N ARG A 23 -7.68 -13.02 23.13
CA ARG A 23 -9.04 -13.47 22.77
C ARG A 23 -9.99 -12.33 22.42
N VAL A 24 -9.79 -11.15 23.04
CA VAL A 24 -10.56 -9.93 22.72
C VAL A 24 -10.26 -9.43 21.30
N LYS A 25 -9.02 -9.62 20.81
CA LYS A 25 -8.61 -9.29 19.43
C LYS A 25 -9.33 -10.13 18.38
N GLU A 26 -9.66 -11.37 18.69
CA GLU A 26 -10.22 -12.32 17.71
C GLU A 26 -11.73 -12.12 17.51
N PHE A 27 -12.47 -11.79 18.58
CA PHE A 27 -13.93 -11.59 18.52
C PHE A 27 -14.35 -10.27 17.85
N ALA A 28 -13.57 -9.19 18.01
CA ALA A 28 -13.86 -7.91 17.36
C ALA A 28 -13.68 -7.95 15.83
N ILE A 29 -12.79 -8.83 15.34
CA ILE A 29 -12.49 -8.97 13.91
C ILE A 29 -13.65 -9.61 13.14
N ILE A 30 -14.43 -10.50 13.76
CA ILE A 30 -15.53 -11.21 13.10
C ILE A 30 -16.76 -10.30 12.84
N ARG A 31 -16.89 -9.16 13.51
CA ARG A 31 -17.94 -8.15 13.23
C ARG A 31 -17.54 -7.04 12.26
N LEU A 32 -16.26 -6.93 11.87
CA LEU A 32 -15.80 -6.00 10.80
C LEU A 32 -16.29 -6.38 9.40
N PHE A 33 -16.94 -7.54 9.25
CA PHE A 33 -17.37 -8.08 7.96
C PHE A 33 -18.76 -7.60 7.50
N SER A 34 -19.36 -6.67 8.24
CA SER A 34 -20.53 -5.89 7.82
C SER A 34 -20.47 -4.55 8.55
N VAL A 35 -20.56 -3.44 7.82
CA VAL A 35 -20.93 -2.05 8.25
C VAL A 35 -19.92 -0.95 7.81
N ASN A 36 -20.50 0.24 7.64
CA ASN A 36 -20.10 1.49 6.98
C ASN A 36 -18.78 2.15 7.42
N ASP A 37 -18.40 3.20 6.67
CA ASP A 37 -17.19 4.01 6.88
C ASP A 37 -17.04 4.59 8.30
N SER A 38 -18.15 4.80 9.01
CA SER A 38 -18.16 5.22 10.42
C SER A 38 -17.48 4.21 11.34
N ASP A 39 -17.57 2.92 11.03
CA ASP A 39 -17.12 1.83 11.91
C ASP A 39 -15.64 1.50 11.66
N LEU A 40 -15.13 1.78 10.46
CA LEU A 40 -13.69 1.81 10.18
C LEU A 40 -13.01 3.00 10.86
N GLU A 41 -13.66 4.16 10.90
CA GLU A 41 -13.21 5.31 11.69
C GLU A 41 -13.28 5.01 13.18
N HIS A 42 -14.37 4.41 13.69
CA HIS A 42 -14.51 4.02 15.09
C HIS A 42 -13.56 2.89 15.48
N PHE A 43 -13.19 1.99 14.57
CA PHE A 43 -12.20 0.95 14.80
C PHE A 43 -10.78 1.52 14.73
N ALA A 44 -10.44 2.38 13.78
CA ALA A 44 -9.14 3.06 13.75
C ALA A 44 -8.96 3.99 14.96
N GLN A 45 -10.01 4.72 15.35
CA GLN A 45 -10.06 5.53 16.55
C GLN A 45 -10.10 4.66 17.81
N GLY A 46 -10.79 3.52 17.80
CA GLY A 46 -10.88 2.58 18.93
C GLY A 46 -9.62 1.75 19.13
N TRP A 47 -8.88 1.43 18.06
CA TRP A 47 -7.53 0.86 18.12
C TRP A 47 -6.53 1.89 18.61
N SER A 48 -6.58 3.11 18.05
CA SER A 48 -5.83 4.26 18.57
C SER A 48 -6.15 4.50 20.04
N LYS A 49 -7.41 4.38 20.45
CA LYS A 49 -7.86 4.63 21.82
C LYS A 49 -7.53 3.48 22.77
N SER A 50 -7.55 2.22 22.33
CA SER A 50 -7.04 1.09 23.11
C SER A 50 -5.52 1.12 23.28
N PHE A 51 -4.81 1.88 22.44
CA PHE A 51 -3.40 2.24 22.61
C PHE A 51 -3.22 3.48 23.52
N LEU A 52 -4.28 4.28 23.73
CA LEU A 52 -4.27 5.50 24.56
C LEU A 52 -4.83 5.27 25.97
N ASP A 53 -5.67 4.26 26.17
CA ASP A 53 -6.33 3.96 27.45
C ASP A 53 -5.65 2.80 28.22
N ALA A 54 -4.58 2.22 27.64
CA ALA A 54 -3.70 1.29 28.33
C ALA A 54 -2.45 2.04 28.84
N ASP A 55 -2.60 2.52 30.07
CA ASP A 55 -1.58 2.97 31.02
C ASP A 55 -1.48 4.47 31.27
N ASP A 56 -1.48 4.74 32.58
CA ASP A 56 -1.40 6.00 33.28
C ASP A 56 -0.01 6.60 33.03
N GLY A 57 0.12 7.39 31.95
CA GLY A 57 1.41 7.87 31.47
C GLY A 57 1.30 8.68 30.19
N LEU A 58 0.79 9.90 30.33
CA LEU A 58 0.64 10.90 29.27
C LEU A 58 2.02 11.46 28.79
N GLU A 59 2.92 10.60 28.34
CA GLU A 59 3.94 10.97 27.37
C GLU A 59 3.39 10.62 25.99
N ARG A 60 2.99 11.67 25.26
CA ARG A 60 2.89 11.63 23.80
C ARG A 60 4.08 10.83 23.30
N ALA A 61 3.86 9.80 22.49
CA ALA A 61 4.92 9.18 21.71
C ALA A 61 5.47 10.19 20.68
N GLU A 62 6.20 11.20 21.18
CA GLU A 62 7.47 11.58 20.60
C GLU A 62 8.23 10.27 20.41
N MET A 63 8.24 9.74 19.19
CA MET A 63 9.19 8.71 18.83
C MET A 63 10.55 9.39 18.84
N VAL A 64 11.15 9.51 20.03
CA VAL A 64 12.48 10.07 20.28
C VAL A 64 13.49 9.11 19.66
N ALA A 65 13.68 9.33 18.37
CA ALA A 65 14.70 8.72 17.57
C ALA A 65 15.96 9.58 17.65
N LYS A 66 16.83 9.36 18.64
CA LYS A 66 18.09 10.13 18.80
C LYS A 66 17.92 11.66 18.59
N GLY A 67 16.89 12.26 19.21
CA GLY A 67 16.76 13.72 19.32
C GLY A 67 16.11 14.49 18.16
N PHE A 68 15.52 13.85 17.14
CA PHE A 68 14.75 14.55 16.10
C PHE A 68 13.27 14.14 16.09
N THR A 69 12.38 15.12 16.25
CA THR A 69 10.92 14.93 16.18
C THR A 69 10.39 15.52 14.89
N VAL A 70 9.58 14.74 14.16
CA VAL A 70 8.92 15.19 12.94
C VAL A 70 7.74 16.10 13.27
N ASP A 71 7.74 17.31 12.71
CA ASP A 71 6.65 18.28 12.82
C ASP A 71 5.72 18.16 11.60
N LEU A 72 4.53 17.59 11.81
CA LEU A 72 3.54 17.37 10.75
C LEU A 72 2.89 18.66 10.23
N ASN A 73 3.08 19.79 10.92
CA ASN A 73 2.61 21.10 10.46
C ASN A 73 3.59 21.78 9.50
N LYS A 74 4.77 21.19 9.29
CA LYS A 74 5.81 21.67 8.37
C LYS A 74 5.99 20.73 7.18
N PRO A 75 6.59 21.21 6.07
CA PRO A 75 6.94 20.36 4.94
C PRO A 75 7.73 19.10 5.34
N LEU A 76 7.20 17.94 5.02
CA LEU A 76 7.61 16.67 5.63
C LEU A 76 8.84 16.02 4.98
N VAL A 77 9.02 16.16 3.67
CA VAL A 77 9.96 15.34 2.89
C VAL A 77 11.40 15.46 3.38
N PHE A 78 11.85 16.68 3.69
CA PHE A 78 13.23 16.91 4.16
C PHE A 78 13.40 16.73 5.68
N GLN A 79 12.32 16.51 6.43
CA GLN A 79 12.39 16.17 7.85
C GLN A 79 12.75 14.70 8.05
N VAL A 80 12.13 13.80 7.28
CA VAL A 80 12.22 12.34 7.50
C VAL A 80 13.64 11.77 7.37
N GLY A 81 14.52 12.44 6.62
CA GLY A 81 15.93 12.06 6.52
C GLY A 81 16.68 12.14 7.85
N HIS A 82 16.28 13.05 8.76
CA HIS A 82 16.95 13.23 10.06
C HIS A 82 16.65 12.12 11.07
N LEU A 83 15.63 11.29 10.82
CA LEU A 83 15.25 10.18 11.70
C LEU A 83 16.30 9.06 11.76
N GLY A 84 17.22 9.00 10.78
CA GLY A 84 18.29 8.01 10.74
C GLY A 84 17.77 6.58 10.84
N GLU A 85 18.20 5.86 11.88
CA GLU A 85 17.85 4.44 12.10
C GLU A 85 16.40 4.21 12.54
N ALA A 86 15.76 5.19 13.17
CA ALA A 86 14.39 5.05 13.64
C ALA A 86 13.34 5.31 12.57
N TYR A 87 13.77 5.76 11.39
CA TYR A 87 12.89 5.99 10.25
C TYR A 87 12.06 4.76 9.92
N GLU A 88 12.68 3.57 9.94
CA GLU A 88 12.04 2.30 9.60
C GLU A 88 10.84 2.03 10.50
N GLU A 89 10.97 2.23 11.80
CA GLU A 89 9.86 2.06 12.73
C GLU A 89 8.83 3.19 12.56
N TRP A 90 9.30 4.44 12.49
CA TRP A 90 8.44 5.61 12.40
C TRP A 90 7.53 5.61 11.16
N VAL A 91 8.05 5.24 9.99
CA VAL A 91 7.30 5.30 8.71
C VAL A 91 6.20 4.26 8.64
N HIS A 92 6.38 3.16 9.36
CA HIS A 92 5.52 1.99 9.37
C HIS A 92 4.44 2.02 10.45
N ILE A 93 4.44 3.03 11.33
CA ILE A 93 3.33 3.31 12.26
C ILE A 93 2.33 4.26 11.55
N PRO A 94 1.18 3.77 11.07
CA PRO A 94 0.27 4.54 10.24
C PRO A 94 -0.46 5.64 11.04
N ILE A 95 -0.65 6.79 10.41
CA ILE A 95 -1.54 7.86 10.88
C ILE A 95 -2.82 7.79 10.07
N VAL A 96 -3.92 7.45 10.74
CA VAL A 96 -5.22 7.29 10.09
C VAL A 96 -5.92 8.64 9.99
N SER A 97 -5.64 9.36 8.91
CA SER A 97 -6.27 10.64 8.57
C SER A 97 -6.60 10.71 7.08
N LYS A 98 -7.74 11.33 6.73
CA LYS A 98 -8.12 11.59 5.33
C LYS A 98 -7.27 12.71 4.72
N GLU A 99 -6.82 13.64 5.53
CA GLU A 99 -5.94 14.72 5.12
C GLU A 99 -4.49 14.30 5.37
N GLY A 100 -3.70 14.31 4.30
CA GLY A 100 -2.26 14.06 4.38
C GLY A 100 -1.47 15.34 4.65
N PRO A 101 -0.26 15.23 5.23
CA PRO A 101 0.59 16.38 5.50
C PRO A 101 1.09 17.02 4.21
N ARG A 102 1.64 18.23 4.33
CA ARG A 102 2.33 18.91 3.24
C ARG A 102 3.73 18.34 3.07
N PHE A 103 4.15 18.07 1.83
CA PHE A 103 5.46 17.47 1.54
C PHE A 103 6.54 18.51 1.33
N PHE A 104 6.24 19.56 0.55
CA PHE A 104 7.22 20.59 0.17
C PHE A 104 6.72 22.00 0.54
N ALA A 105 7.66 22.90 0.84
CA ALA A 105 7.32 24.32 1.04
C ALA A 105 6.80 24.94 -0.27
N SER A 106 7.43 24.62 -1.40
CA SER A 106 7.03 25.08 -2.74
C SER A 106 5.69 24.49 -3.18
N ASP A 107 4.75 25.35 -3.60
CA ASP A 107 3.46 24.93 -4.16
C ASP A 107 3.61 24.11 -5.45
N ILE A 108 4.63 24.42 -6.26
CA ILE A 108 4.89 23.69 -7.50
C ILE A 108 5.33 22.26 -7.18
N LEU A 109 6.27 22.08 -6.26
CA LEU A 109 6.71 20.75 -5.86
C LEU A 109 5.58 19.98 -5.18
N GLU A 110 4.82 20.64 -4.31
CA GLU A 110 3.66 20.06 -3.63
C GLU A 110 2.59 19.58 -4.63
N PHE A 111 2.32 20.36 -5.68
CA PHE A 111 1.40 20.00 -6.75
C PHE A 111 1.78 18.67 -7.40
N PHE A 112 3.06 18.46 -7.73
CA PHE A 112 3.54 17.20 -8.31
C PHE A 112 3.51 16.00 -7.35
N THR A 113 3.31 16.20 -6.05
CA THR A 113 3.10 15.10 -5.10
C THR A 113 1.68 14.57 -5.08
N LYS A 114 0.71 15.29 -5.64
CA LYS A 114 -0.72 14.99 -5.52
C LYS A 114 -1.25 14.43 -6.84
N THR A 115 -1.55 13.14 -6.86
CA THR A 115 -2.05 12.43 -8.04
C THR A 115 -3.41 11.81 -7.75
N LYS A 116 -4.45 12.23 -8.49
CA LYS A 116 -5.76 11.58 -8.44
C LYS A 116 -5.69 10.23 -9.16
N TRP A 117 -6.40 9.22 -8.65
CA TRP A 117 -6.36 7.86 -9.19
C TRP A 117 -6.61 7.77 -10.70
N TRP A 118 -7.53 8.58 -11.24
CA TRP A 118 -7.90 8.56 -12.66
C TRP A 118 -6.83 9.17 -13.58
N VAL A 119 -5.83 9.86 -13.04
CA VAL A 119 -4.69 10.39 -13.81
C VAL A 119 -3.87 9.25 -14.40
N VAL A 120 -3.73 8.14 -13.68
CA VAL A 120 -2.98 6.96 -14.12
C VAL A 120 -3.55 6.39 -15.44
N PRO A 121 -4.82 5.94 -15.52
CA PRO A 121 -5.36 5.45 -16.78
C PRO A 121 -5.40 6.53 -17.87
N LEU A 122 -5.68 7.80 -17.52
CA LEU A 122 -5.74 8.89 -18.49
C LEU A 122 -4.41 9.12 -19.21
N VAL A 123 -3.28 9.06 -18.49
CA VAL A 123 -1.96 9.26 -19.07
C VAL A 123 -1.48 8.01 -19.79
N TRP A 124 -1.63 6.84 -19.17
CA TRP A 124 -0.94 5.64 -19.64
C TRP A 124 -1.70 4.86 -20.69
N LEU A 125 -3.04 4.83 -20.68
CA LEU A 125 -3.81 4.08 -21.70
C LEU A 125 -3.59 4.60 -23.12
N PRO A 126 -3.61 5.92 -23.41
CA PRO A 126 -3.28 6.43 -24.74
C PRO A 126 -1.85 6.08 -25.16
N PHE A 127 -0.90 6.15 -24.23
CA PHE A 127 0.49 5.79 -24.49
C PHE A 127 0.65 4.30 -24.81
N ILE A 128 -0.08 3.43 -24.11
CA ILE A 128 -0.14 1.98 -24.40
C ILE A 128 -0.72 1.74 -25.81
N CYS A 129 -1.82 2.40 -26.17
CA CYS A 129 -2.39 2.29 -27.52
C CYS A 129 -1.38 2.71 -28.60
N TRP A 130 -0.64 3.79 -28.36
CA TRP A 130 0.42 4.23 -29.25
C TRP A 130 1.55 3.18 -29.37
N LEU A 131 2.02 2.60 -28.26
CA LEU A 131 3.04 1.55 -28.28
C LEU A 131 2.60 0.32 -29.09
N VAL A 132 1.35 -0.13 -28.91
CA VAL A 132 0.79 -1.24 -29.69
C VAL A 132 0.73 -0.87 -31.17
N SER A 133 0.31 0.35 -31.51
CA SER A 133 0.32 0.84 -32.90
C SER A 133 1.73 0.83 -33.52
N VAL A 134 2.75 1.24 -32.77
CA VAL A 134 4.15 1.18 -33.21
C VAL A 134 4.57 -0.26 -33.51
N SER A 135 4.19 -1.23 -32.67
CA SER A 135 4.45 -2.65 -32.94
C SER A 135 3.81 -3.14 -34.24
N LEU A 136 2.55 -2.78 -34.49
CA LEU A 136 1.82 -3.15 -35.71
C LEU A 136 2.46 -2.51 -36.95
N GLN A 137 2.82 -1.22 -36.89
CA GLN A 137 3.51 -0.51 -37.97
C GLN A 137 4.89 -1.11 -38.29
N ARG A 138 5.53 -1.72 -37.29
CA ARG A 138 6.80 -2.45 -37.46
C ARG A 138 6.60 -3.90 -37.94
N GLY A 139 5.41 -4.25 -38.39
CA GLY A 139 5.09 -5.54 -39.01
C GLY A 139 4.72 -6.66 -38.03
N LEU A 140 4.51 -6.37 -36.74
CA LEU A 140 4.00 -7.37 -35.81
C LEU A 140 2.52 -7.64 -36.14
N LEU A 141 2.17 -8.90 -36.42
CA LEU A 141 0.78 -9.27 -36.71
C LEU A 141 -0.10 -9.08 -35.46
N PRO A 142 -1.39 -8.71 -35.61
CA PRO A 142 -2.27 -8.44 -34.47
C PRO A 142 -2.36 -9.54 -33.41
N PRO A 143 -2.43 -10.85 -33.74
CA PRO A 143 -2.42 -11.91 -32.73
C PRO A 143 -1.12 -11.94 -31.91
N HIS A 144 0.03 -11.70 -32.57
CA HIS A 144 1.32 -11.64 -31.88
C HIS A 144 1.45 -10.38 -31.02
N ALA A 145 0.87 -9.26 -31.43
CA ALA A 145 0.78 -8.06 -30.62
C ALA A 145 -0.09 -8.29 -29.36
N ALA A 146 -1.21 -8.99 -29.50
CA ALA A 146 -2.06 -9.36 -28.37
C ALA A 146 -1.34 -10.30 -27.39
N LEU A 147 -0.61 -11.29 -27.90
CA LEU A 147 0.23 -12.18 -27.08
C LEU A 147 1.36 -11.43 -26.37
N ALA A 148 2.04 -10.50 -27.05
CA ALA A 148 3.06 -9.65 -26.45
C ALA A 148 2.47 -8.78 -25.33
N LEU A 149 1.29 -8.18 -25.56
CA LEU A 149 0.58 -7.40 -24.55
C LEU A 149 0.22 -8.25 -23.33
N ALA A 150 -0.34 -9.44 -23.52
CA ALA A 150 -0.66 -10.38 -22.44
C ALA A 150 0.61 -10.82 -21.68
N GLY A 151 1.70 -11.12 -22.41
CA GLY A 151 3.00 -11.45 -21.81
C GLY A 151 3.54 -10.31 -20.96
N GLY A 152 3.39 -9.06 -21.40
CA GLY A 152 3.78 -7.88 -20.64
C GLY A 152 3.00 -7.74 -19.35
N VAL A 153 1.68 -7.95 -19.38
CA VAL A 153 0.83 -7.96 -18.16
C VAL A 153 1.30 -9.03 -17.17
N LEU A 154 1.62 -10.23 -17.66
CA LEU A 154 2.12 -11.31 -16.80
C LEU A 154 3.47 -10.95 -16.17
N ILE A 155 4.42 -10.40 -16.96
CA ILE A 155 5.71 -9.92 -16.45
C ILE A 155 5.50 -8.82 -15.42
N TRP A 156 4.53 -7.93 -15.62
CA TRP A 156 4.21 -6.89 -14.65
C TRP A 156 3.86 -7.48 -13.28
N THR A 157 3.11 -8.59 -13.20
CA THR A 157 2.78 -9.16 -11.88
C THR A 157 4.02 -9.53 -11.06
N LEU A 158 5.10 -9.95 -11.72
CA LEU A 158 6.39 -10.22 -11.08
C LEU A 158 7.15 -8.93 -10.75
N LEU A 159 7.11 -7.93 -11.66
CA LEU A 159 7.67 -6.60 -11.40
C LEU A 159 7.01 -5.93 -10.20
N GLU A 160 5.68 -5.99 -10.10
CA GLU A 160 4.90 -5.55 -8.96
C GLU A 160 5.44 -6.16 -7.66
N TYR A 161 5.54 -7.49 -7.60
CA TYR A 161 6.05 -8.18 -6.41
C TYR A 161 7.48 -7.76 -6.05
N THR A 162 8.37 -7.70 -7.05
CA THR A 162 9.78 -7.39 -6.82
C THR A 162 10.02 -5.93 -6.45
N LEU A 163 9.33 -4.99 -7.12
CA LEU A 163 9.36 -3.57 -6.77
C LEU A 163 8.79 -3.36 -5.37
N HIS A 164 7.64 -3.95 -5.08
CA HIS A 164 7.01 -3.77 -3.77
C HIS A 164 7.90 -4.33 -2.65
N ARG A 165 8.45 -5.53 -2.82
CA ARG A 165 9.28 -6.17 -1.80
C ARG A 165 10.67 -5.54 -1.63
N PHE A 166 11.37 -5.25 -2.73
CA PHE A 166 12.80 -4.90 -2.66
C PHE A 166 13.09 -3.41 -2.81
N LEU A 167 12.21 -2.66 -3.48
CA LEU A 167 12.37 -1.22 -3.67
C LEU A 167 11.48 -0.42 -2.72
N PHE A 168 10.20 -0.77 -2.64
CA PHE A 168 9.22 -0.04 -1.83
C PHE A 168 9.25 -0.42 -0.35
N HIS A 169 9.87 -1.54 0.01
CA HIS A 169 10.18 -1.96 1.39
C HIS A 169 11.70 -2.03 1.64
N MET A 170 12.47 -1.18 0.95
CA MET A 170 13.91 -1.11 1.15
C MET A 170 14.26 -0.52 2.52
N LYS A 171 15.19 -1.14 3.24
CA LYS A 171 15.66 -0.66 4.53
C LYS A 171 16.76 0.38 4.37
N THR A 172 16.53 1.58 4.88
CA THR A 172 17.50 2.68 4.82
C THR A 172 17.75 3.30 6.18
N ARG A 173 18.92 3.95 6.31
CA ARG A 173 19.30 4.72 7.52
C ARG A 173 19.92 6.07 7.20
N SER A 174 20.23 6.33 5.93
CA SER A 174 20.85 7.58 5.49
C SER A 174 19.78 8.64 5.24
N TYR A 175 20.15 9.91 5.39
CA TYR A 175 19.26 11.04 5.15
C TYR A 175 18.53 10.95 3.80
N TRP A 176 19.30 10.78 2.72
CA TRP A 176 18.76 10.69 1.36
C TRP A 176 18.06 9.36 1.09
N GLY A 177 18.51 8.26 1.71
CA GLY A 177 17.84 6.96 1.60
C GLY A 177 16.43 6.99 2.19
N ASN A 178 16.29 7.52 3.40
CA ASN A 178 15.00 7.66 4.08
C ASN A 178 14.07 8.63 3.33
N THR A 179 14.62 9.73 2.82
CA THR A 179 13.87 10.71 2.01
C THR A 179 13.35 10.08 0.71
N LEU A 180 14.19 9.31 0.01
CA LEU A 180 13.81 8.62 -1.22
C LEU A 180 12.74 7.54 -0.93
N HIS A 181 12.97 6.68 0.07
CA HIS A 181 12.00 5.65 0.45
C HIS A 181 10.64 6.26 0.83
N TYR A 182 10.63 7.39 1.54
CA TYR A 182 9.41 8.09 1.91
C TYR A 182 8.61 8.52 0.68
N LEU A 183 9.28 9.09 -0.33
CA LEU A 183 8.64 9.49 -1.58
C LEU A 183 8.18 8.32 -2.45
N LEU A 184 8.88 7.18 -2.41
CA LEU A 184 8.54 6.00 -3.20
C LEU A 184 7.34 5.24 -2.63
N HIS A 185 7.32 5.02 -1.31
CA HIS A 185 6.28 4.19 -0.69
C HIS A 185 6.05 4.46 0.80
N GLY A 186 7.07 4.92 1.53
CA GLY A 186 6.94 5.17 2.96
C GLY A 186 5.82 6.15 3.32
N CYS A 187 5.56 7.16 2.49
CA CYS A 187 4.45 8.06 2.71
C CYS A 187 3.08 7.37 2.66
N HIS A 188 2.92 6.35 1.81
CA HIS A 188 1.70 5.59 1.70
C HIS A 188 1.49 4.71 2.93
N HIS A 189 2.53 4.04 3.43
CA HIS A 189 2.45 3.33 4.72
C HIS A 189 2.13 4.27 5.89
N LYS A 190 2.73 5.46 5.89
CA LYS A 190 2.52 6.44 6.96
C LYS A 190 1.13 7.07 6.90
N HIS A 191 0.59 7.32 5.71
CA HIS A 191 -0.70 7.98 5.48
C HIS A 191 -1.58 7.17 4.52
N PRO A 192 -2.04 5.97 4.92
CA PRO A 192 -2.69 5.01 4.00
C PRO A 192 -4.09 5.46 3.53
N LEU A 193 -4.64 6.55 4.08
CA LEU A 193 -5.92 7.11 3.67
C LEU A 193 -5.82 8.43 2.87
N ASP A 194 -4.61 8.94 2.60
CA ASP A 194 -4.41 10.08 1.70
C ASP A 194 -4.67 9.67 0.25
N LYS A 195 -5.84 10.05 -0.27
CA LYS A 195 -6.31 9.73 -1.62
C LYS A 195 -5.45 10.31 -2.75
N LEU A 196 -4.60 11.30 -2.47
CA LEU A 196 -3.78 11.96 -3.48
C LEU A 196 -2.35 11.42 -3.50
N ARG A 197 -1.96 10.57 -2.54
CA ARG A 197 -0.58 10.06 -2.37
C ARG A 197 -0.52 8.55 -2.23
N LEU A 198 -1.38 7.87 -2.99
CA LEU A 198 -1.43 6.41 -3.07
C LEU A 198 -0.91 5.92 -4.42
N VAL A 199 -1.49 6.42 -5.51
CA VAL A 199 -1.06 6.04 -6.86
C VAL A 199 0.26 6.70 -7.21
N PHE A 200 1.06 6.05 -8.04
CA PHE A 200 2.38 6.56 -8.36
C PHE A 200 2.29 7.77 -9.30
N PRO A 201 2.94 8.91 -9.00
CA PRO A 201 2.90 10.08 -9.87
C PRO A 201 3.45 9.76 -11.28
N PRO A 202 2.81 10.20 -12.38
CA PRO A 202 3.23 9.82 -13.73
C PRO A 202 4.69 10.14 -14.07
N VAL A 203 5.22 11.26 -13.58
CA VAL A 203 6.63 11.64 -13.79
C VAL A 203 7.57 10.63 -13.12
N ALA A 204 7.28 10.22 -11.89
CA ALA A 204 8.08 9.23 -11.18
C ALA A 204 7.95 7.85 -11.86
N ALA A 205 6.74 7.46 -12.27
CA ALA A 205 6.50 6.20 -12.99
C ALA A 205 7.28 6.16 -14.31
N ALA A 206 7.31 7.27 -15.06
CA ALA A 206 8.09 7.38 -16.28
C ALA A 206 9.58 7.13 -16.04
N ILE A 207 10.16 7.70 -14.98
CA ILE A 207 11.57 7.49 -14.61
C ILE A 207 11.83 6.00 -14.28
N LEU A 208 11.00 5.39 -13.43
CA LEU A 208 11.14 3.96 -13.09
C LEU A 208 10.92 3.03 -14.28
N SER A 209 10.18 3.48 -15.30
CA SER A 209 9.94 2.69 -16.51
C SER A 209 11.14 2.62 -17.46
N ILE A 210 12.10 3.55 -17.37
CA ILE A 210 13.30 3.59 -18.24
C ILE A 210 14.10 2.28 -18.22
N PRO A 211 14.50 1.73 -17.06
CA PRO A 211 15.23 0.45 -17.03
C PRO A 211 14.38 -0.73 -17.53
N VAL A 212 13.06 -0.72 -17.28
CA VAL A 212 12.14 -1.76 -17.78
C VAL A 212 12.06 -1.73 -19.30
N TRP A 213 11.84 -0.55 -19.89
CA TRP A 213 11.84 -0.36 -21.34
C TRP A 213 13.17 -0.77 -21.98
N THR A 214 14.29 -0.37 -21.37
CA THR A 214 15.62 -0.74 -21.83
C THR A 214 15.80 -2.25 -21.86
N THR A 215 15.37 -2.94 -20.81
CA THR A 215 15.42 -4.41 -20.72
C THR A 215 14.60 -5.07 -21.83
N PHE A 216 13.36 -4.62 -22.06
CA PHE A 216 12.54 -5.19 -23.14
C PHE A 216 13.11 -4.94 -24.53
N ARG A 217 13.71 -3.76 -24.77
CA ARG A 217 14.41 -3.49 -26.02
C ARG A 217 15.63 -4.38 -26.26
N LEU A 218 16.34 -4.77 -25.20
CA LEU A 218 17.51 -5.64 -25.31
C LEU A 218 17.14 -7.11 -25.49
N LEU A 219 16.02 -7.54 -24.90
CA LEU A 219 15.62 -8.96 -24.87
C LEU A 219 14.59 -9.35 -25.92
N SER A 220 14.06 -8.40 -26.71
CA SER A 220 13.04 -8.67 -27.72
C SER A 220 13.30 -7.92 -29.02
N THR A 221 12.62 -8.34 -30.09
CA THR A 221 12.78 -7.72 -31.41
C THR A 221 12.17 -6.31 -31.42
N PRO A 222 12.63 -5.40 -32.31
CA PRO A 222 12.10 -4.04 -32.39
C PRO A 222 10.60 -3.94 -32.64
N CYS A 223 9.98 -4.96 -33.25
CA CYS A 223 8.54 -5.02 -33.47
C CYS A 223 7.76 -5.57 -32.25
N VAL A 224 8.37 -6.40 -31.39
CA VAL A 224 7.73 -6.97 -30.18
C VAL A 224 7.87 -6.04 -28.97
N ALA A 225 9.03 -5.40 -28.79
CA ALA A 225 9.33 -4.62 -27.60
C ALA A 225 8.25 -3.57 -27.22
N PRO A 226 7.69 -2.78 -28.16
CA PRO A 226 6.67 -1.78 -27.82
C PRO A 226 5.38 -2.41 -27.26
N ALA A 227 4.80 -3.42 -27.90
CA ALA A 227 3.60 -4.11 -27.42
C ALA A 227 3.84 -4.84 -26.09
N LEU A 228 5.01 -5.47 -25.91
CA LEU A 228 5.39 -6.11 -24.65
C LEU A 228 5.48 -5.07 -23.51
N PHE A 229 6.10 -3.92 -23.77
CA PHE A 229 6.16 -2.81 -22.82
C PHE A 229 4.78 -2.20 -22.53
N GLY A 230 3.95 -2.02 -23.57
CA GLY A 230 2.56 -1.61 -23.43
C GLY A 230 1.77 -2.57 -22.54
N GLY A 231 2.06 -3.87 -22.60
CA GLY A 231 1.48 -4.89 -21.74
C GLY A 231 1.89 -4.71 -20.28
N ALA A 232 3.18 -4.47 -20.03
CA ALA A 232 3.65 -4.21 -18.67
C ALA A 232 3.07 -2.92 -18.08
N LEU A 233 2.94 -1.85 -18.89
CA LEU A 233 2.28 -0.62 -18.49
C LEU A 233 0.77 -0.82 -18.24
N LEU A 234 0.10 -1.66 -19.04
CA LEU A 234 -1.29 -2.02 -18.77
C LEU A 234 -1.42 -2.76 -17.43
N GLY A 235 -0.50 -3.69 -17.15
CA GLY A 235 -0.35 -4.32 -15.84
C GLY A 235 -0.22 -3.29 -14.72
N TYR A 236 0.65 -2.31 -14.89
CA TYR A 236 0.83 -1.20 -13.95
C TYR A 236 -0.45 -0.38 -13.71
N VAL A 237 -1.16 -0.01 -14.78
CA VAL A 237 -2.44 0.72 -14.64
C VAL A 237 -3.45 -0.11 -13.84
N MET A 238 -3.56 -1.41 -14.12
CA MET A 238 -4.43 -2.32 -13.37
C MET A 238 -4.00 -2.42 -11.90
N TYR A 239 -2.70 -2.49 -11.64
CA TYR A 239 -2.13 -2.48 -10.29
C TYR A 239 -2.50 -1.22 -9.51
N ASP A 240 -2.21 -0.03 -10.02
CA ASP A 240 -2.43 1.23 -9.29
C ASP A 240 -3.92 1.47 -9.04
N CYS A 241 -4.76 1.16 -10.03
CA CYS A 241 -6.22 1.26 -9.87
C CYS A 241 -6.75 0.25 -8.84
N THR A 242 -6.23 -0.99 -8.87
CA THR A 242 -6.59 -2.01 -7.87
C THR A 242 -6.16 -1.55 -6.49
N HIS A 243 -4.92 -1.12 -6.32
CA HIS A 243 -4.36 -0.62 -5.07
C HIS A 243 -5.23 0.49 -4.47
N TYR A 244 -5.56 1.50 -5.27
CA TYR A 244 -6.43 2.58 -4.86
C TYR A 244 -7.83 2.09 -4.45
N TYR A 245 -8.40 1.15 -5.22
CA TYR A 245 -9.70 0.56 -4.90
C TYR A 245 -9.68 -0.28 -3.62
N LEU A 246 -8.59 -0.97 -3.29
CA LEU A 246 -8.47 -1.72 -2.03
C LEU A 246 -8.51 -0.78 -0.82
N HIS A 247 -7.91 0.41 -0.90
CA HIS A 247 -7.97 1.40 0.20
C HIS A 247 -9.31 2.13 0.27
N HIS A 248 -9.84 2.58 -0.86
CA HIS A 248 -10.93 3.56 -0.87
C HIS A 248 -12.27 3.05 -1.42
N GLY A 249 -12.27 1.86 -2.03
CA GLY A 249 -13.47 1.21 -2.53
C GLY A 249 -14.19 0.37 -1.48
N LYS A 250 -15.42 -0.04 -1.81
CA LYS A 250 -16.22 -0.99 -1.03
C LYS A 250 -16.43 -2.26 -1.86
N PRO A 251 -15.53 -3.26 -1.74
CA PRO A 251 -15.61 -4.45 -2.57
C PRO A 251 -16.85 -5.27 -2.25
N SER A 252 -17.63 -5.62 -3.27
CA SER A 252 -18.88 -6.39 -3.15
C SER A 252 -18.70 -7.88 -3.42
N SER A 253 -17.55 -8.31 -3.96
CA SER A 253 -17.28 -9.72 -4.30
C SER A 253 -16.28 -10.36 -3.34
N GLY A 254 -16.45 -11.66 -3.04
CA GLY A 254 -15.59 -12.37 -2.09
C GLY A 254 -14.10 -12.34 -2.47
N ALA A 255 -13.76 -12.41 -3.76
CA ALA A 255 -12.37 -12.34 -4.21
C ALA A 255 -11.74 -10.97 -3.92
N THR A 256 -12.43 -9.87 -4.24
CA THR A 256 -11.92 -8.51 -4.03
C THR A 256 -11.93 -8.11 -2.55
N GLN A 257 -12.90 -8.62 -1.77
CA GLN A 257 -12.89 -8.49 -0.30
C GLN A 257 -11.70 -9.21 0.33
N ASN A 258 -11.39 -10.43 -0.13
CA ASN A 258 -10.22 -11.17 0.34
C ASN A 258 -8.92 -10.45 0.01
N LEU A 259 -8.80 -9.90 -1.20
CA LEU A 259 -7.64 -9.13 -1.62
C LEU A 259 -7.49 -7.85 -0.79
N LYS A 260 -8.60 -7.14 -0.52
CA LYS A 260 -8.62 -5.97 0.39
C LYS A 260 -8.15 -6.36 1.79
N ARG A 261 -8.69 -7.42 2.37
CA ARG A 261 -8.27 -7.90 3.70
C ARG A 261 -6.80 -8.27 3.73
N TYR A 262 -6.32 -8.95 2.71
CA TYR A 262 -4.92 -9.34 2.57
C TYR A 262 -4.00 -8.12 2.50
N HIS A 263 -4.34 -7.12 1.69
CA HIS A 263 -3.57 -5.88 1.58
C HIS A 263 -3.63 -5.01 2.85
N LEU A 264 -4.79 -4.90 3.48
CA LEU A 264 -4.90 -4.18 4.76
C LEU A 264 -4.12 -4.89 5.89
N ASN A 265 -4.03 -6.22 5.88
CA ASN A 265 -3.16 -6.94 6.81
C ASN A 265 -1.68 -6.61 6.57
N HIS A 266 -1.27 -6.40 5.31
CA HIS A 266 0.07 -5.91 5.00
C HIS A 266 0.29 -4.55 5.68
N HIS A 267 -0.60 -3.56 5.52
CA HIS A 267 -0.45 -2.25 6.17
C HIS A 267 -0.47 -2.26 7.70
N PHE A 268 -1.40 -3.01 8.30
CA PHE A 268 -1.74 -2.84 9.72
C PHE A 268 -1.33 -4.00 10.63
N LYS A 269 -0.82 -5.11 10.09
CA LYS A 269 -0.41 -6.29 10.88
C LYS A 269 0.99 -6.78 10.60
N VAL A 270 1.33 -7.01 9.33
CA VAL A 270 2.59 -7.65 8.95
C VAL A 270 3.10 -7.09 7.61
N GLN A 271 3.82 -5.99 7.70
CA GLN A 271 4.34 -5.26 6.54
C GLN A 271 5.50 -5.99 5.85
N SER A 272 6.13 -6.95 6.53
CA SER A 272 7.18 -7.81 5.96
C SER A 272 6.64 -8.96 5.10
N MET A 273 5.32 -9.06 4.91
CA MET A 273 4.63 -10.09 4.15
C MET A 273 3.52 -9.46 3.29
N GLY A 274 3.04 -10.17 2.27
CA GLY A 274 1.91 -9.73 1.46
C GLY A 274 2.26 -8.60 0.48
N PHE A 275 3.26 -8.83 -0.36
CA PHE A 275 3.76 -7.81 -1.31
C PHE A 275 2.98 -7.77 -2.63
N GLY A 276 2.20 -8.79 -2.96
CA GLY A 276 1.25 -8.74 -4.07
C GLY A 276 0.12 -7.77 -3.75
N ILE A 277 -0.31 -6.98 -4.71
CA ILE A 277 -1.47 -6.09 -4.61
C ILE A 277 -2.59 -6.58 -5.53
N THR A 278 -2.26 -6.95 -6.77
CA THR A 278 -3.23 -7.48 -7.74
C THR A 278 -3.55 -8.95 -7.47
N SER A 279 -2.59 -9.72 -6.95
CA SER A 279 -2.79 -11.11 -6.56
C SER A 279 -1.73 -11.58 -5.54
N PRO A 280 -2.05 -12.57 -4.68
CA PRO A 280 -1.08 -13.17 -3.77
C PRO A 280 -0.19 -14.24 -4.43
N LEU A 281 -0.18 -14.34 -5.76
CA LEU A 281 0.49 -15.44 -6.48
C LEU A 281 1.97 -15.53 -6.12
N TRP A 282 2.70 -14.42 -6.26
CA TRP A 282 4.14 -14.39 -6.00
C TRP A 282 4.48 -14.52 -4.53
N ASP A 283 3.61 -14.06 -3.62
CA ASP A 283 3.76 -14.34 -2.19
C ASP A 283 3.65 -15.82 -1.84
N LYS A 284 2.80 -16.58 -2.54
CA LYS A 284 2.73 -18.03 -2.36
C LYS A 284 3.99 -18.71 -2.94
N VAL A 285 4.44 -18.28 -4.12
CA VAL A 285 5.65 -18.82 -4.77
C VAL A 285 6.89 -18.57 -3.92
N PHE A 286 7.06 -17.34 -3.41
CA PHE A 286 8.24 -16.91 -2.66
C PHE A 286 8.07 -16.96 -1.13
N ARG A 287 6.99 -17.59 -0.65
CA ARG A 287 6.69 -17.81 0.78
C ARG A 287 6.65 -16.55 1.63
N THR A 288 6.03 -15.50 1.09
CA THR A 288 5.72 -14.24 1.80
C THR A 288 4.23 -14.02 1.97
N PHE A 289 3.41 -15.07 1.83
CA PHE A 289 1.97 -15.00 2.09
C PHE A 289 1.72 -14.99 3.61
N PRO A 290 0.96 -14.03 4.17
CA PRO A 290 0.68 -13.98 5.58
C PRO A 290 -0.27 -15.12 5.96
N GLU A 291 0.24 -16.11 6.69
CA GLU A 291 -0.61 -17.16 7.24
C GLU A 291 -1.52 -16.57 8.33
N PRO A 292 -2.80 -16.95 8.38
CA PRO A 292 -3.59 -16.75 9.59
C PRO A 292 -2.84 -17.49 10.70
N LYS A 293 -2.45 -16.81 11.79
CA LYS A 293 -1.97 -17.53 12.98
C LYS A 293 -2.99 -18.62 13.27
N ALA A 294 -2.57 -19.89 13.22
CA ALA A 294 -3.39 -20.99 13.69
C ALA A 294 -3.71 -20.64 15.15
N ALA A 295 -5.00 -20.49 15.47
CA ALA A 295 -5.43 -20.41 16.85
C ALA A 295 -4.81 -21.62 17.55
N GLU A 296 -3.88 -21.38 18.48
CA GLU A 296 -3.36 -22.42 19.35
C GLU A 296 -4.58 -23.04 20.03
N ARG A 297 -4.98 -24.23 19.56
CA ARG A 297 -5.94 -25.06 20.27
C ARG A 297 -5.21 -25.52 21.54
N SER A 298 -5.33 -24.74 22.61
CA SER A 298 -5.02 -25.18 23.95
C SER A 298 -5.84 -26.44 24.22
N ARG A 299 -5.18 -27.59 24.23
CA ARG A 299 -5.69 -28.82 24.84
C ARG A 299 -5.61 -28.71 26.35
#